data_AF-A0A9P6NH58-F1
#
_entry.id   AF-A0A9P6NH58-F1
#
_cell.length_a   1.000
_cell.length_b   1.000
_cell.length_c   1.000
_cell.angle_alpha   90.00
_cell.angle_beta   90.00
_cell.angle_gamma   90.00
#
_symmetry.space_group_name_H-M   'P 1'
#
loop_
_entity.id
_entity.type
_entity.pdbx_description
1 polymer ?
#
loop_
_entity_poly.entity_id
_entity_poly.type
_entity_poly.pdbx_seq_one_letter_code
_entity_poly.pdbx_strand_id
1 'polypeptide(L)'
;MTSSPNQRRMTTNRHQLISIPSSPPSLSRSVNILNRVANTNDDVVCPPLRSFLRLLLRRIRLLGFILCVFFGLIYFTPSHFRNLLSQIPPTTLSPVTRDVLNRLDKLQASFDPADDDQPFEPIGTLDRTDSAMPIVTSLPGKPVSQHTSSPSRPLPPNPVPAEELDRVICPTQSAAGLPCAFLVPGFVGEQETKAQIHLHQLGLLALNLNRTLVLPNVSKSRMGTCPSYPFDLYYHNQALTHLGIPTITYSDFLNWTLTRNPSPSAQLVAILDGKNTYGDRPSDSVRLELGLPETVFPTKPERNICLGKGKSGLNFTSFYPLTLISPERWHNFPEVREHFGTQMVNSLSVNQEKSDKPNPLVLVLNYDLRHPVFDPQALNHLPFAHFAYAPVWTTLAAILARALPPFVALHWRQETLGLEILERCTRSLIPRLRSLKSTFPSLRALYVSTDYPIEDVGGGVPHSGTFSKLITPTHHRIMRDILGDFKAEGQHGLELVTFNRALHLATFPTTLVQKLLSLPNIAENVFRSRVIPGSGTNQELLVKALSELDTGLVGIIEKLLVVRANIFLTGIPGECSKLSSFTHQIVEQRLNLIDDDDERLNLWNVVEYWDAK
;
A
#
# COMPACT_ATOMS: atom_id res chain seq x y z
N MET A 1 -46.86 -32.45 39.42
CA MET A 1 -46.66 -33.91 39.25
C MET A 1 -47.23 -34.30 37.89
N THR A 2 -46.36 -34.82 37.01
CA THR A 2 -46.58 -35.83 35.93
C THR A 2 -48.04 -36.16 35.57
N SER A 3 -48.50 -36.27 34.31
CA SER A 3 -47.87 -36.73 33.06
C SER A 3 -48.91 -36.62 31.92
N SER A 4 -48.43 -36.53 30.68
CA SER A 4 -49.14 -36.72 29.38
C SER A 4 -49.85 -38.11 29.29
N PRO A 5 -50.54 -38.53 28.20
CA PRO A 5 -50.88 -37.87 26.92
C PRO A 5 -52.34 -38.14 26.41
N ASN A 6 -52.78 -37.50 25.31
CA ASN A 6 -53.58 -38.20 24.27
C ASN A 6 -53.78 -37.43 22.96
N GLN A 7 -53.81 -38.20 21.88
CA GLN A 7 -53.93 -37.84 20.46
C GLN A 7 -55.39 -37.75 19.95
N ARG A 8 -55.53 -37.13 18.76
CA ARG A 8 -56.63 -37.16 17.74
C ARG A 8 -57.78 -36.14 17.88
N ARG A 9 -57.95 -35.27 16.87
CA ARG A 9 -58.84 -35.49 15.70
C ARG A 9 -58.81 -34.34 14.68
N MET A 10 -58.96 -34.70 13.41
CA MET A 10 -59.18 -33.86 12.24
C MET A 10 -60.53 -33.11 12.29
N THR A 11 -60.58 -31.92 11.69
CA THR A 11 -61.80 -31.39 11.05
C THR A 11 -61.48 -30.71 9.71
N THR A 12 -62.37 -30.97 8.77
CA THR A 12 -62.48 -30.54 7.37
C THR A 12 -63.02 -29.12 7.24
N ASN A 13 -62.63 -28.38 6.19
CA ASN A 13 -63.60 -27.59 5.41
C ASN A 13 -63.10 -27.20 4.02
N ARG A 14 -64.05 -27.21 3.08
CA ARG A 14 -63.93 -27.16 1.62
C ARG A 14 -64.68 -25.91 1.15
N HIS A 15 -64.05 -24.99 0.41
CA HIS A 15 -64.74 -23.93 -0.31
C HIS A 15 -64.17 -23.74 -1.72
N GLN A 16 -65.06 -23.28 -2.60
CA GLN A 16 -65.13 -23.53 -4.03
C GLN A 16 -64.17 -22.67 -4.86
N LEU A 17 -63.70 -23.26 -5.97
CA LEU A 17 -62.93 -22.63 -7.04
C LEU A 17 -63.86 -21.91 -8.03
N ILE A 18 -63.58 -20.63 -8.27
CA ILE A 18 -64.10 -19.84 -9.39
C ILE A 18 -63.11 -20.00 -10.55
N SER A 19 -63.61 -20.46 -11.70
CA SER A 19 -62.85 -20.65 -12.93
C SER A 19 -62.69 -19.33 -13.69
N ILE A 20 -61.43 -18.92 -13.91
CA ILE A 20 -61.03 -17.79 -14.75
C ILE A 20 -60.59 -18.35 -16.12
N PRO A 21 -61.06 -17.81 -17.26
CA PRO A 21 -60.71 -18.33 -18.57
C PRO A 21 -59.22 -18.12 -18.90
N SER A 22 -58.55 -19.20 -19.29
CA SER A 22 -57.17 -19.27 -19.72
C SER A 22 -57.04 -18.95 -21.22
N SER A 23 -56.92 -17.67 -21.56
CA SER A 23 -56.09 -17.18 -22.69
C SER A 23 -56.29 -15.68 -22.90
N PRO A 24 -55.20 -14.88 -22.98
CA PRO A 24 -55.32 -13.49 -23.40
C PRO A 24 -55.73 -13.41 -24.88
N PRO A 25 -56.59 -12.45 -25.28
CA PRO A 25 -56.92 -12.24 -26.68
C PRO A 25 -55.67 -11.89 -27.49
N SER A 26 -55.55 -12.45 -28.69
CA SER A 26 -54.39 -12.20 -29.57
C SER A 26 -54.22 -10.71 -29.87
N LEU A 27 -52.96 -10.26 -29.89
CA LEU A 27 -52.58 -8.86 -30.10
C LEU A 27 -53.22 -8.25 -31.37
N SER A 28 -53.44 -9.06 -32.40
CA SER A 28 -54.06 -8.64 -33.66
C SER A 28 -55.53 -8.22 -33.49
N ARG A 29 -56.28 -8.87 -32.59
CA ARG A 29 -57.69 -8.54 -32.34
C ARG A 29 -57.83 -7.19 -31.61
N SER A 30 -56.93 -6.91 -30.67
CA SER A 30 -56.89 -5.63 -29.93
C SER A 30 -56.48 -4.45 -30.83
N VAL A 31 -55.50 -4.65 -31.72
CA VAL A 31 -55.07 -3.62 -32.69
C VAL A 31 -56.17 -3.30 -33.70
N ASN A 32 -56.95 -4.31 -34.14
CA ASN A 32 -58.06 -4.09 -35.06
C ASN A 32 -59.22 -3.31 -34.41
N ILE A 33 -59.51 -3.53 -33.13
CA ILE A 33 -60.51 -2.74 -32.39
C ILE A 33 -60.06 -1.28 -32.27
N LEU A 34 -58.79 -1.04 -31.92
CA LEU A 34 -58.23 0.32 -31.80
C LEU A 34 -58.20 1.05 -33.14
N ASN A 35 -57.85 0.37 -34.23
CA ASN A 35 -57.94 0.96 -35.58
C ASN A 35 -59.38 1.31 -35.97
N ARG A 36 -60.37 0.51 -35.55
CA ARG A 36 -61.79 0.79 -35.81
C ARG A 36 -62.25 2.03 -35.08
N VAL A 37 -61.88 2.18 -33.80
CA VAL A 37 -62.23 3.36 -32.97
C VAL A 37 -61.51 4.64 -33.44
N ALA A 38 -60.29 4.51 -33.96
CA ALA A 38 -59.54 5.67 -34.48
C ALA A 38 -60.09 6.22 -35.82
N ASN A 39 -60.85 5.41 -36.57
CA ASN A 39 -61.31 5.71 -37.93
C ASN A 39 -62.84 5.81 -38.09
N THR A 40 -63.63 5.64 -37.03
CA THR A 40 -65.08 5.92 -37.09
C THR A 40 -65.32 7.44 -37.15
N ASN A 41 -66.15 7.88 -38.09
CA ASN A 41 -66.50 9.29 -38.32
C ASN A 41 -67.67 9.79 -37.46
N ASP A 42 -68.14 9.02 -36.47
CA ASP A 42 -69.24 9.46 -35.62
C ASP A 42 -68.83 10.63 -34.73
N ASP A 43 -69.67 11.67 -34.64
CA ASP A 43 -69.46 12.94 -33.92
C ASP A 43 -69.45 12.81 -32.38
N VAL A 44 -69.36 11.58 -31.86
CA VAL A 44 -69.53 11.29 -30.42
C VAL A 44 -68.19 11.15 -29.68
N VAL A 45 -67.03 11.24 -30.36
CA VAL A 45 -65.71 11.07 -29.72
C VAL A 45 -64.92 12.39 -29.71
N CYS A 46 -64.62 12.90 -28.51
CA CYS A 46 -63.87 14.13 -28.27
C CYS A 46 -62.55 14.21 -29.09
N PRO A 47 -62.28 15.34 -29.80
CA PRO A 47 -61.10 15.55 -30.64
C PRO A 47 -59.72 15.26 -30.02
N PRO A 48 -59.44 15.56 -28.73
CA PRO A 48 -58.11 15.30 -28.15
C PRO A 48 -57.81 13.80 -28.02
N LEU A 49 -58.84 12.97 -27.80
CA LEU A 49 -58.66 11.52 -27.63
C LEU A 49 -58.28 10.83 -28.96
N ARG A 50 -58.86 11.28 -30.09
CA ARG A 50 -58.48 10.79 -31.43
C ARG A 50 -57.03 11.11 -31.77
N SER A 51 -56.56 12.30 -31.43
CA SER A 51 -55.17 12.70 -31.67
C SER A 51 -54.19 11.88 -30.84
N PHE A 52 -54.52 11.61 -29.57
CA PHE A 52 -53.73 10.75 -28.70
C PHE A 52 -53.66 9.30 -29.21
N LEU A 53 -54.81 8.72 -29.61
CA LEU A 53 -54.86 7.36 -30.16
C LEU A 53 -54.05 7.21 -31.46
N ARG A 54 -54.10 8.19 -32.37
CA ARG A 54 -53.28 8.20 -33.59
C ARG A 54 -51.78 8.26 -33.29
N LEU A 55 -51.38 9.05 -32.30
CA LEU A 55 -49.98 9.15 -31.88
C LEU A 55 -49.49 7.82 -31.26
N LEU A 56 -50.31 7.20 -30.42
CA LEU A 56 -50.01 5.91 -29.79
C LEU A 56 -49.87 4.79 -30.83
N LEU A 57 -50.78 4.73 -31.80
CA LEU A 57 -50.73 3.75 -32.90
C LEU A 57 -49.49 3.94 -33.80
N ARG A 58 -49.05 5.18 -34.05
CA ARG A 58 -47.80 5.45 -34.77
C ARG A 58 -46.58 4.93 -34.00
N ARG A 59 -46.53 5.13 -32.68
CA ARG A 59 -45.43 4.64 -31.84
C ARG A 59 -45.38 3.11 -31.77
N ILE A 60 -46.55 2.44 -31.68
CA ILE A 60 -46.61 0.97 -31.68
C ILE A 60 -46.13 0.39 -33.02
N ARG A 61 -46.52 1.00 -34.15
CA ARG A 61 -46.05 0.56 -35.48
C ARG A 61 -44.54 0.77 -35.66
N LEU A 62 -44.00 1.88 -35.17
CA LEU A 62 -42.56 2.14 -35.19
C LEU A 62 -41.79 1.11 -34.35
N LEU A 63 -42.28 0.80 -33.15
CA LEU A 63 -41.66 -0.20 -32.28
C LEU A 63 -41.70 -1.60 -32.91
N GLY A 64 -42.83 -1.96 -33.54
CA GLY A 64 -42.96 -3.21 -34.29
C GLY A 64 -42.00 -3.29 -35.49
N PHE A 65 -41.81 -2.19 -36.22
CA PHE A 65 -40.85 -2.13 -37.32
C PHE A 65 -39.42 -2.29 -36.83
N ILE A 66 -39.03 -1.61 -35.75
CA ILE A 66 -37.69 -1.75 -35.14
C ILE A 66 -37.44 -3.19 -34.69
N LEU A 67 -38.42 -3.83 -34.04
CA LEU A 67 -38.31 -5.23 -33.64
C LEU A 67 -38.22 -6.17 -34.85
N CYS A 68 -38.98 -5.95 -35.92
CA CYS A 68 -38.87 -6.74 -37.15
C CYS A 68 -37.50 -6.57 -37.83
N VAL A 69 -36.93 -5.37 -37.85
CA VAL A 69 -35.57 -5.14 -38.38
C VAL A 69 -34.53 -5.82 -37.50
N PHE A 70 -34.66 -5.71 -36.18
CA PHE A 70 -33.73 -6.33 -35.23
C PHE A 70 -33.76 -7.87 -35.33
N PHE A 71 -34.94 -8.48 -35.38
CA PHE A 71 -35.08 -9.92 -35.57
C PHE A 71 -34.73 -10.37 -36.99
N GLY A 72 -34.99 -9.55 -38.00
CA GLY A 72 -34.54 -9.79 -39.39
C GLY A 72 -33.02 -9.83 -39.50
N LEU A 73 -32.32 -8.90 -38.82
CA LEU A 73 -30.86 -8.87 -38.75
C LEU A 73 -30.26 -10.07 -38.00
N ILE A 74 -30.96 -10.56 -36.95
CA ILE A 74 -30.53 -11.75 -36.21
C ILE A 74 -30.74 -13.04 -37.02
N TYR A 75 -31.78 -13.13 -37.83
CA TYR A 75 -32.10 -14.35 -38.58
C TYR A 75 -31.41 -14.48 -39.95
N PHE A 76 -30.90 -13.38 -40.54
CA PHE A 76 -30.36 -13.41 -41.91
C PHE A 76 -28.83 -13.60 -42.05
N THR A 77 -28.07 -13.85 -40.99
CA THR A 77 -26.62 -14.09 -41.15
C THR A 77 -26.04 -15.24 -40.31
N PRO A 78 -26.32 -16.53 -40.65
CA PRO A 78 -25.54 -17.64 -40.09
C PRO A 78 -24.29 -18.00 -40.93
N SER A 79 -24.22 -17.60 -42.21
CA SER A 79 -23.17 -18.10 -43.12
C SER A 79 -21.99 -17.14 -43.33
N HIS A 80 -22.17 -15.82 -43.14
CA HIS A 80 -21.09 -14.85 -43.38
C HIS A 80 -20.24 -14.54 -42.14
N PHE A 81 -20.75 -14.81 -40.93
CA PHE A 81 -20.06 -14.53 -39.67
C PHE A 81 -19.01 -15.59 -39.31
N ARG A 82 -19.13 -16.82 -39.86
CA ARG A 82 -18.18 -17.92 -39.59
C ARG A 82 -16.82 -17.75 -40.28
N ASN A 83 -16.77 -17.06 -41.42
CA ASN A 83 -15.51 -16.77 -42.13
C ASN A 83 -14.84 -15.47 -41.68
N LEU A 84 -15.55 -14.61 -40.92
CA LEU A 84 -14.95 -13.41 -40.33
C LEU A 84 -14.27 -13.70 -38.98
N LEU A 85 -14.71 -14.75 -38.27
CA LEU A 85 -14.12 -15.19 -37.00
C LEU A 85 -12.85 -16.05 -37.16
N SER A 86 -12.54 -16.54 -38.36
CA SER A 86 -11.29 -17.25 -38.67
C SER A 86 -10.14 -16.31 -39.09
N GLN A 87 -10.38 -15.00 -39.13
CA GLN A 87 -9.37 -13.97 -39.40
C GLN A 87 -9.21 -12.97 -38.25
N ILE A 88 -9.76 -13.26 -37.05
CA ILE A 88 -9.42 -12.48 -35.87
C ILE A 88 -8.00 -12.91 -35.46
N PRO A 89 -6.97 -12.05 -35.60
CA PRO A 89 -5.66 -12.36 -35.06
C PRO A 89 -5.82 -12.62 -33.55
N PRO A 90 -4.99 -13.49 -32.94
CA PRO A 90 -5.07 -13.77 -31.51
C PRO A 90 -5.24 -12.45 -30.77
N THR A 91 -6.31 -12.36 -29.96
CA THR A 91 -6.73 -11.18 -29.19
C THR A 91 -5.50 -10.37 -28.84
N THR A 92 -5.37 -9.20 -29.47
CA THR A 92 -4.28 -8.26 -29.19
C THR A 92 -4.37 -7.94 -27.71
N LEU A 93 -3.47 -8.55 -26.94
CA LEU A 93 -3.27 -8.21 -25.54
C LEU A 93 -3.15 -6.69 -25.48
N SER A 94 -4.01 -6.05 -24.69
CA SER A 94 -3.96 -4.59 -24.58
C SER A 94 -2.60 -4.25 -23.96
N PRO A 95 -1.74 -3.48 -24.63
CA PRO A 95 -0.59 -2.89 -23.97
C PRO A 95 -1.10 -2.06 -22.79
N VAL A 96 -0.25 -1.86 -21.77
CA VAL A 96 -0.64 -1.05 -20.62
C VAL A 96 -1.02 0.34 -21.13
N THR A 97 -2.31 0.69 -21.02
CA THR A 97 -2.82 2.00 -21.45
C THR A 97 -2.96 2.90 -20.24
N ARG A 98 -2.90 4.22 -20.48
CA ARG A 98 -3.14 5.25 -19.45
C ARG A 98 -4.52 5.12 -18.79
N ASP A 99 -5.47 4.45 -19.44
CA ASP A 99 -6.77 4.10 -18.88
C ASP A 99 -6.70 3.12 -17.70
N VAL A 100 -5.71 2.22 -17.68
CA VAL A 100 -5.49 1.31 -16.53
C VAL A 100 -5.03 2.10 -15.31
N LEU A 101 -4.11 3.05 -15.47
CA LEU A 101 -3.70 3.96 -14.40
C LEU A 101 -4.88 4.80 -13.92
N ASN A 102 -5.63 5.42 -14.82
CA ASN A 102 -6.82 6.20 -14.45
C ASN A 102 -7.84 5.38 -13.63
N ARG A 103 -7.97 4.07 -13.89
CA ARG A 103 -8.81 3.16 -13.09
C ARG A 103 -8.18 2.88 -11.72
N LEU A 104 -6.88 2.64 -11.65
CA LEU A 104 -6.18 2.43 -10.38
C LEU A 104 -6.19 3.70 -9.53
N ASP A 105 -5.99 4.88 -10.11
CA ASP A 105 -6.07 6.19 -9.45
C ASP A 105 -7.48 6.44 -8.92
N LYS A 106 -8.52 6.18 -9.73
CA LYS A 106 -9.91 6.28 -9.28
C LYS A 106 -10.21 5.31 -8.14
N LEU A 107 -9.74 4.06 -8.24
CA LEU A 107 -9.89 3.08 -7.17
C LEU A 107 -9.18 3.59 -5.91
N GLN A 108 -7.91 3.98 -6.01
CA GLN A 108 -7.11 4.49 -4.89
C GLN A 108 -7.70 5.74 -4.25
N ALA A 109 -8.29 6.64 -5.02
CA ALA A 109 -9.00 7.81 -4.52
C ALA A 109 -10.36 7.47 -3.90
N SER A 110 -11.03 6.41 -4.37
CA SER A 110 -12.34 5.97 -3.87
C SER A 110 -12.27 5.08 -2.63
N PHE A 111 -11.12 4.48 -2.33
CA PHE A 111 -10.92 3.70 -1.11
C PHE A 111 -10.75 4.66 0.07
N ASP A 112 -11.79 4.79 0.90
CA ASP A 112 -11.66 5.35 2.24
C ASP A 112 -11.01 4.29 3.15
N PRO A 113 -9.78 4.50 3.64
CA PRO A 113 -9.16 3.59 4.58
C PRO A 113 -9.93 3.48 5.92
N ALA A 114 -10.97 4.29 6.16
CA ALA A 114 -11.91 4.10 7.27
C ALA A 114 -12.64 2.76 7.25
N ASP A 115 -12.92 2.21 6.06
CA ASP A 115 -13.68 0.95 5.93
C ASP A 115 -12.85 -0.27 6.36
N ASP A 116 -11.52 -0.15 6.45
CA ASP A 116 -10.60 -1.20 6.92
C ASP A 116 -10.59 -1.36 8.46
N ASP A 117 -11.12 -0.38 9.22
CA ASP A 117 -11.16 -0.41 10.68
C ASP A 117 -12.51 -0.91 11.25
N GLN A 118 -13.45 -1.35 10.40
CA GLN A 118 -14.64 -2.08 10.88
C GLN A 118 -14.15 -3.39 11.53
N PRO A 119 -14.26 -3.55 12.86
CA PRO A 119 -13.89 -4.80 13.49
C PRO A 119 -14.79 -5.89 12.92
N PHE A 120 -14.17 -6.91 12.33
CA PHE A 120 -14.85 -8.11 11.89
C PHE A 120 -15.63 -8.65 13.10
N GLU A 121 -16.97 -8.57 13.09
CA GLU A 121 -17.75 -9.20 14.15
C GLU A 121 -17.45 -10.70 14.11
N PRO A 122 -16.95 -11.30 15.20
CA PRO A 122 -16.66 -12.72 15.22
C PRO A 122 -17.99 -13.48 15.06
N ILE A 123 -18.19 -14.07 13.89
CA ILE A 123 -19.29 -15.01 13.65
C ILE A 123 -19.04 -16.25 14.50
N GLY A 124 -19.86 -16.41 15.54
CA GLY A 124 -20.09 -17.67 16.23
C GLY A 124 -19.00 -18.08 17.21
N THR A 125 -19.27 -17.89 18.50
CA THR A 125 -18.62 -18.60 19.60
C THR A 125 -18.85 -20.11 19.44
N LEU A 126 -17.86 -20.81 18.86
CA LEU A 126 -17.75 -22.26 19.01
C LEU A 126 -17.13 -22.54 20.37
N ASP A 127 -17.95 -23.19 21.19
CA ASP A 127 -17.70 -23.67 22.54
C ASP A 127 -16.39 -24.45 22.61
N ARG A 128 -15.41 -23.87 23.30
CA ARG A 128 -14.05 -24.43 23.42
C ARG A 128 -13.92 -24.99 24.83
N THR A 129 -14.47 -26.18 25.03
CA THR A 129 -14.30 -26.96 26.25
C THR A 129 -12.86 -27.49 26.35
N ASP A 130 -12.29 -27.25 27.54
CA ASP A 130 -11.18 -27.93 28.20
C ASP A 130 -10.05 -28.53 27.36
N SER A 131 -8.95 -27.78 27.31
CA SER A 131 -7.61 -28.35 27.36
C SER A 131 -6.70 -27.36 28.07
N ALA A 132 -6.57 -27.55 29.39
CA ALA A 132 -5.64 -26.81 30.23
C ALA A 132 -4.21 -26.99 29.71
N MET A 133 -3.64 -25.93 29.13
CA MET A 133 -2.21 -25.86 28.87
C MET A 133 -1.47 -25.67 30.21
N PRO A 134 -0.33 -26.35 30.43
CA PRO A 134 0.42 -26.21 31.66
C PRO A 134 0.96 -24.79 31.80
N ILE A 135 0.75 -24.21 32.98
CA ILE A 135 1.32 -22.93 33.38
C ILE A 135 2.84 -23.12 33.49
N VAL A 136 3.59 -22.58 32.53
CA VAL A 136 5.05 -22.47 32.62
C VAL A 136 5.38 -21.34 33.58
N THR A 137 5.63 -21.69 34.84
CA THR A 137 6.25 -20.80 35.81
C THR A 137 7.73 -20.65 35.47
N SER A 138 8.11 -19.43 35.12
CA SER A 138 9.48 -18.94 34.88
C SER A 138 10.29 -19.59 33.73
N LEU A 139 10.49 -18.80 32.67
CA LEU A 139 11.57 -19.02 31.71
C LEU A 139 12.93 -18.90 32.42
N PRO A 140 13.94 -19.75 32.13
CA PRO A 140 15.30 -19.55 32.61
C PRO A 140 15.80 -18.18 32.15
N GLY A 141 16.20 -17.34 33.11
CA GLY A 141 16.83 -16.06 32.81
C GLY A 141 18.00 -16.27 31.86
N LYS A 142 18.09 -15.43 30.82
CA LYS A 142 19.27 -15.37 29.95
C LYS A 142 20.52 -15.36 30.83
N PRO A 143 21.55 -16.17 30.54
CA PRO A 143 22.80 -16.10 31.28
C PRO A 143 23.32 -14.66 31.21
N VAL A 144 23.57 -14.09 32.39
CA VAL A 144 24.22 -12.80 32.57
C VAL A 144 25.56 -12.90 31.83
N SER A 145 25.65 -12.24 30.67
CA SER A 145 26.90 -12.06 29.96
C SER A 145 27.83 -11.33 30.91
N GLN A 146 28.84 -12.05 31.39
CA GLN A 146 29.93 -11.48 32.17
C GLN A 146 30.54 -10.33 31.38
N HIS A 147 30.81 -9.25 32.11
CA HIS A 147 31.42 -8.02 31.63
C HIS A 147 32.70 -8.30 30.82
N THR A 148 32.58 -8.30 29.49
CA THR A 148 33.66 -7.86 28.63
C THR A 148 33.64 -6.33 28.66
N SER A 149 34.77 -5.76 29.07
CA SER A 149 35.05 -4.32 29.06
C SER A 149 34.57 -3.70 27.75
N SER A 150 33.55 -2.83 27.86
CA SER A 150 33.12 -2.01 26.74
C SER A 150 34.32 -1.22 26.19
N PRO A 151 34.45 -1.05 24.87
CA PRO A 151 35.40 -0.09 24.32
C PRO A 151 35.08 1.27 24.96
N SER A 152 36.12 1.95 25.43
CA SER A 152 36.05 3.30 25.98
C SER A 152 35.12 4.16 25.12
N ARG A 153 34.03 4.64 25.74
CA ARG A 153 33.14 5.64 25.15
C ARG A 153 34.04 6.77 24.61
N PRO A 154 33.95 7.15 23.32
CA PRO A 154 34.74 8.26 22.79
C PRO A 154 34.57 9.48 23.70
N LEU A 155 35.67 10.15 24.04
CA LEU A 155 35.62 11.42 24.76
C LEU A 155 34.61 12.33 24.05
N PRO A 156 33.71 13.00 24.80
CA PRO A 156 32.73 13.88 24.17
C PRO A 156 33.49 14.93 23.35
N PRO A 157 33.09 15.16 22.09
CA PRO A 157 33.76 16.15 21.26
C PRO A 157 33.71 17.51 21.95
N ASN A 158 34.77 18.31 21.78
CA ASN A 158 34.88 19.62 22.40
C ASN A 158 33.65 20.48 22.03
N PRO A 159 32.98 21.12 23.01
CA PRO A 159 31.84 21.98 22.72
C PRO A 159 32.23 23.13 21.79
N VAL A 160 31.47 23.34 20.73
CA VAL A 160 31.67 24.40 19.72
C VAL A 160 30.62 25.48 19.94
N PRO A 161 30.99 26.78 19.94
CA PRO A 161 30.01 27.87 20.00
C PRO A 161 28.97 27.75 18.88
N ALA A 162 27.70 28.00 19.23
CA ALA A 162 26.57 27.90 18.32
C ALA A 162 26.77 28.65 16.99
N GLU A 163 27.31 29.87 17.03
CA GLU A 163 27.51 30.69 15.84
C GLU A 163 28.52 30.08 14.86
N GLU A 164 29.61 29.50 15.36
CA GLU A 164 30.63 28.87 14.52
C GLU A 164 30.08 27.60 13.86
N LEU A 165 29.39 26.77 14.63
CA LEU A 165 28.84 25.52 14.14
C LEU A 165 27.67 25.74 13.17
N ASP A 166 26.77 26.69 13.47
CA ASP A 166 25.60 26.97 12.66
C ASP A 166 26.01 27.55 11.28
N ARG A 167 27.14 28.29 11.18
CA ARG A 167 27.70 28.77 9.90
C ARG A 167 28.13 27.65 8.97
N VAL A 168 28.63 26.53 9.52
CA VAL A 168 29.07 25.38 8.74
C VAL A 168 27.88 24.52 8.31
N ILE A 169 26.92 24.31 9.21
CA ILE A 169 25.81 23.38 8.99
C ILE A 169 24.65 24.03 8.23
N CYS A 170 24.34 25.30 8.50
CA CYS A 170 23.26 26.06 7.84
C CYS A 170 23.80 27.39 7.29
N PRO A 171 24.67 27.37 6.27
CA PRO A 171 25.34 28.56 5.77
C PRO A 171 24.35 29.61 5.25
N THR A 172 23.25 29.18 4.61
CA THR A 172 22.20 30.07 4.09
C THR A 172 21.44 30.80 5.19
N GLN A 173 21.04 30.09 6.25
CA GLN A 173 20.36 30.67 7.41
C GLN A 173 21.30 31.61 8.17
N SER A 174 22.54 31.18 8.39
CA SER A 174 23.55 31.98 9.08
C SER A 174 23.92 33.26 8.34
N ALA A 175 23.99 33.23 7.00
CA ALA A 175 24.21 34.42 6.19
C ALA A 175 23.07 35.44 6.29
N ALA A 176 21.84 34.97 6.57
CA ALA A 176 20.68 35.82 6.84
C ALA A 176 20.57 36.26 8.31
N GLY A 177 21.55 35.92 9.16
CA GLY A 177 21.51 36.20 10.59
C GLY A 177 20.51 35.35 11.38
N LEU A 178 20.05 34.24 10.81
CA LEU A 178 19.11 33.32 11.44
C LEU A 178 19.83 32.10 12.02
N PRO A 179 19.42 31.58 13.19
CA PRO A 179 20.00 30.36 13.74
C PRO A 179 19.62 29.14 12.91
N CYS A 180 20.44 28.08 13.00
CA CYS A 180 20.06 26.77 12.46
C CYS A 180 18.73 26.31 13.05
N ALA A 181 17.76 25.97 12.20
CA ALA A 181 16.47 25.47 12.62
C ALA A 181 16.10 24.19 11.85
N PHE A 182 15.68 23.16 12.59
CA PHE A 182 15.45 21.82 12.05
C PHE A 182 14.03 21.30 12.28
N LEU A 183 13.58 20.47 11.36
CA LEU A 183 12.39 19.65 11.48
C LEU A 183 12.80 18.17 11.38
N VAL A 184 12.52 17.40 12.43
CA VAL A 184 12.97 16.02 12.58
C VAL A 184 11.78 15.09 12.49
N PRO A 185 11.72 14.18 11.51
CA PRO A 185 10.76 13.09 11.50
C PRO A 185 11.09 12.12 12.65
N GLY A 186 10.47 12.35 13.81
CA GLY A 186 10.60 11.52 15.00
C GLY A 186 10.09 10.11 14.75
N PHE A 187 8.88 10.04 14.20
CA PHE A 187 8.17 8.84 13.75
C PHE A 187 7.25 9.18 12.57
N VAL A 188 7.21 8.30 11.56
CA VAL A 188 6.25 8.37 10.43
C VAL A 188 5.35 7.15 10.48
N GLY A 189 4.04 7.36 10.65
CA GLY A 189 3.03 6.31 10.87
C GLY A 189 2.81 5.32 9.74
N GLU A 190 3.29 5.64 8.54
CA GLU A 190 3.13 4.84 7.33
C GLU A 190 4.35 3.97 6.99
N GLN A 191 4.20 3.12 5.98
CA GLN A 191 5.26 2.24 5.49
C GLN A 191 5.68 2.59 4.07
N GLU A 192 6.97 2.42 3.79
CA GLU A 192 7.61 2.46 2.46
C GLU A 192 7.01 3.53 1.53
N THR A 193 6.21 3.15 0.55
CA THR A 193 5.57 4.01 -0.46
C THR A 193 4.86 5.21 0.17
N LYS A 194 4.00 4.96 1.16
CA LYS A 194 3.24 6.02 1.84
C LYS A 194 4.13 6.83 2.77
N ALA A 195 5.12 6.19 3.40
CA ALA A 195 6.10 6.91 4.20
C ALA A 195 6.92 7.92 3.37
N GLN A 196 7.24 7.62 2.10
CA GLN A 196 7.87 8.58 1.20
C GLN A 196 6.99 9.80 0.93
N ILE A 197 5.68 9.59 0.68
CA ILE A 197 4.71 10.68 0.50
C ILE A 197 4.73 11.57 1.74
N HIS A 198 4.64 11.00 2.93
CA HIS A 198 4.64 11.77 4.17
C HIS A 198 5.98 12.44 4.48
N LEU A 199 7.11 11.82 4.13
CA LEU A 199 8.40 12.50 4.25
C LEU A 199 8.49 13.71 3.32
N HIS A 200 7.93 13.64 2.12
CA HIS A 200 7.81 14.79 1.23
C HIS A 200 6.90 15.88 1.83
N GLN A 201 5.77 15.50 2.42
CA GLN A 201 4.87 16.43 3.15
C GLN A 201 5.59 17.14 4.31
N LEU A 202 6.43 16.41 5.05
CA LEU A 202 7.28 16.99 6.08
C LEU A 202 8.35 17.93 5.51
N GLY A 203 8.83 17.68 4.30
CA GLY A 203 9.71 18.60 3.57
C GLY A 203 9.00 19.89 3.15
N LEU A 204 7.77 19.80 2.66
CA LEU A 204 6.94 20.97 2.35
C LEU A 204 6.63 21.78 3.63
N LEU A 205 6.36 21.10 4.74
CA LEU A 205 6.20 21.74 6.05
C LEU A 205 7.51 22.42 6.49
N ALA A 206 8.66 21.77 6.32
CA ALA A 206 9.96 22.35 6.65
C ALA A 206 10.22 23.63 5.85
N LEU A 207 9.88 23.66 4.56
CA LEU A 207 9.96 24.84 3.71
C LEU A 207 9.06 25.98 4.22
N ASN A 208 7.79 25.69 4.54
CA ASN A 208 6.87 26.68 5.10
C ASN A 208 7.33 27.24 6.45
N LEU A 209 8.08 26.46 7.22
CA LEU A 209 8.64 26.86 8.52
C LEU A 209 10.06 27.44 8.42
N ASN A 210 10.63 27.57 7.22
CA ASN A 210 12.02 27.96 6.97
C ASN A 210 13.04 27.12 7.77
N ARG A 211 12.83 25.80 7.77
CA ARG A 211 13.64 24.80 8.50
C ARG A 211 14.31 23.83 7.54
N THR A 212 15.46 23.31 7.95
CA THR A 212 16.12 22.19 7.29
C THR A 212 15.49 20.88 7.76
N LEU A 213 15.10 20.00 6.83
CA LEU A 213 14.56 18.69 7.15
C LEU A 213 15.69 17.71 7.50
N VAL A 214 15.60 17.04 8.64
CA VAL A 214 16.53 15.95 8.96
C VAL A 214 16.06 14.67 8.26
N LEU A 215 16.93 14.07 7.46
CA LEU A 215 16.64 12.79 6.83
C LEU A 215 16.49 11.70 7.91
N PRO A 216 15.39 10.94 7.92
CA PRO A 216 15.15 9.94 8.95
C PRO A 216 16.02 8.70 8.72
N ASN A 217 16.23 7.92 9.78
CA ASN A 217 16.68 6.55 9.61
C ASN A 217 15.52 5.66 9.12
N VAL A 218 15.88 4.52 8.52
CA VAL A 218 14.97 3.56 7.90
C VAL A 218 15.26 2.14 8.37
N SER A 219 14.24 1.35 8.64
CA SER A 219 14.32 -0.11 8.82
C SER A 219 12.92 -0.72 8.78
N LYS A 220 12.79 -1.94 8.26
CA LYS A 220 11.53 -2.67 8.13
C LYS A 220 10.43 -1.82 7.50
N SER A 221 10.79 -1.07 6.45
CA SER A 221 9.89 -0.14 5.74
C SER A 221 9.38 1.05 6.56
N ARG A 222 9.94 1.34 7.74
CA ARG A 222 9.55 2.47 8.61
C ARG A 222 10.62 3.55 8.59
N MET A 223 10.18 4.81 8.76
CA MET A 223 11.04 5.99 8.83
C MET A 223 10.91 6.67 10.21
N GLY A 224 12.03 7.11 10.79
CA GLY A 224 12.02 7.90 12.00
C GLY A 224 13.40 8.02 12.65
N THR A 225 13.41 8.30 13.96
CA THR A 225 14.65 8.45 14.76
C THR A 225 15.15 7.13 15.36
N CYS A 226 14.27 6.15 15.53
CA CYS A 226 14.58 4.84 16.11
C CYS A 226 15.08 3.77 15.13
N PRO A 227 14.69 3.76 13.84
CA PRO A 227 15.26 2.82 12.89
C PRO A 227 16.79 2.85 12.84
N SER A 228 17.39 1.72 12.48
CA SER A 228 18.84 1.50 12.65
C SER A 228 19.69 2.02 11.50
N TYR A 229 19.15 2.12 10.30
CA TYR A 229 19.94 2.37 9.10
C TYR A 229 19.71 3.78 8.55
N PRO A 230 20.73 4.40 7.95
CA PRO A 230 20.58 5.75 7.41
C PRO A 230 19.70 5.76 6.15
N PHE A 231 19.13 6.93 5.85
CA PHE A 231 18.26 7.15 4.68
C PHE A 231 18.89 6.72 3.36
N ASP A 232 20.17 7.04 3.18
CA ASP A 232 20.94 6.82 1.96
C ASP A 232 21.29 5.34 1.71
N LEU A 233 21.09 4.48 2.71
CA LEU A 233 21.10 3.04 2.49
C LEU A 233 19.91 2.63 1.62
N TYR A 234 18.72 3.24 1.76
CA TYR A 234 17.49 2.83 1.07
C TYR A 234 17.22 3.67 -0.18
N TYR A 235 17.45 4.98 -0.09
CA TYR A 235 17.08 5.97 -1.09
C TYR A 235 18.29 6.78 -1.54
N HIS A 236 18.17 7.49 -2.65
CA HIS A 236 19.20 8.43 -3.06
C HIS A 236 19.26 9.61 -2.08
N ASN A 237 20.46 9.98 -1.63
CA ASN A 237 20.68 11.09 -0.69
C ASN A 237 20.16 12.47 -1.16
N GLN A 238 19.94 12.65 -2.47
CA GLN A 238 19.46 13.90 -3.07
C GLN A 238 17.96 13.87 -3.39
N ALA A 239 17.24 12.79 -3.03
CA ALA A 239 15.84 12.59 -3.42
C ALA A 239 14.92 13.77 -3.04
N LEU A 240 15.17 14.40 -1.89
CA LEU A 240 14.43 15.58 -1.42
C LEU A 240 15.08 16.90 -1.88
N THR A 241 16.41 16.95 -2.00
CA THR A 241 17.12 18.14 -2.48
C THR A 241 16.77 18.46 -3.94
N HIS A 242 16.56 17.45 -4.78
CA HIS A 242 16.06 17.64 -6.16
C HIS A 242 14.66 18.27 -6.21
N LEU A 243 13.88 18.13 -5.13
CA LEU A 243 12.57 18.76 -4.96
C LEU A 243 12.68 20.17 -4.34
N GLY A 244 13.90 20.68 -4.14
CA GLY A 244 14.16 21.98 -3.52
C GLY A 244 14.05 21.99 -2.00
N ILE A 245 13.95 20.82 -1.35
CA ILE A 245 13.85 20.73 0.11
C ILE A 245 15.26 20.67 0.72
N PRO A 246 15.63 21.62 1.61
CA PRO A 246 16.92 21.59 2.29
C PRO A 246 16.95 20.43 3.30
N THR A 247 18.02 19.63 3.24
CA THR A 247 18.14 18.43 4.07
C THR A 247 19.51 18.29 4.73
N ILE A 248 19.54 17.60 5.88
CA ILE A 248 20.76 17.15 6.56
C ILE A 248 20.63 15.66 6.90
N THR A 249 21.74 14.91 6.93
CA THR A 249 21.73 13.51 7.36
C THR A 249 21.42 13.40 8.86
N TYR A 250 20.85 12.28 9.29
CA TYR A 250 20.59 12.03 10.71
C TYR A 250 21.87 12.06 11.56
N SER A 251 22.98 11.51 11.05
CA SER A 251 24.26 11.48 11.75
C SER A 251 24.87 12.87 11.93
N ASP A 252 24.82 13.71 10.89
CA ASP A 252 25.36 15.07 10.95
C ASP A 252 24.51 15.93 11.89
N PHE A 253 23.18 15.75 11.86
CA PHE A 253 22.28 16.37 12.83
C PHE A 253 22.61 15.96 14.26
N LEU A 254 22.79 14.66 14.54
CA LEU A 254 23.15 14.22 15.89
C LEU A 254 24.48 14.81 16.34
N ASN A 255 25.49 14.82 15.48
CA ASN A 255 26.78 15.44 15.76
C ASN A 255 26.63 16.94 16.07
N TRP A 256 25.83 17.65 15.29
CA TRP A 256 25.48 19.05 15.55
C TRP A 256 24.84 19.21 16.94
N THR A 257 23.85 18.39 17.31
CA THR A 257 23.22 18.51 18.64
C THR A 257 24.19 18.27 19.80
N LEU A 258 25.14 17.33 19.64
CA LEU A 258 26.06 16.92 20.70
C LEU A 258 27.23 17.88 20.89
N THR A 259 27.65 18.56 19.83
CA THR A 259 28.80 19.48 19.83
C THR A 259 28.40 20.92 20.11
N ARG A 260 27.16 21.32 19.78
CA ARG A 260 26.70 22.71 19.90
C ARG A 260 26.60 23.19 21.35
N ASN A 261 27.14 24.38 21.60
CA ASN A 261 26.99 25.10 22.87
C ASN A 261 26.38 26.50 22.65
N PRO A 262 25.22 26.83 23.27
CA PRO A 262 24.41 25.97 24.14
C PRO A 262 23.68 24.88 23.36
N SER A 263 23.29 23.83 24.08
CA SER A 263 22.41 22.77 23.57
C SER A 263 21.16 23.35 22.92
N PRO A 264 20.80 22.91 21.70
CA PRO A 264 19.66 23.46 20.98
C PRO A 264 18.35 23.10 21.67
N SER A 265 17.45 24.09 21.74
CA SER A 265 16.11 23.91 22.30
C SER A 265 15.23 23.11 21.34
N ALA A 266 14.42 22.21 21.89
CA ALA A 266 13.60 21.30 21.13
C ALA A 266 12.16 21.24 21.66
N GLN A 267 11.21 21.03 20.75
CA GLN A 267 9.80 20.80 21.07
C GLN A 267 9.32 19.50 20.41
N LEU A 268 8.57 18.72 21.17
CA LEU A 268 7.86 17.55 20.66
C LEU A 268 6.52 17.99 20.06
N VAL A 269 6.21 17.52 18.87
CA VAL A 269 4.95 17.80 18.18
C VAL A 269 4.33 16.48 17.71
N ALA A 270 3.09 16.23 18.07
CA ALA A 270 2.30 15.12 17.53
C ALA A 270 1.27 15.65 16.53
N ILE A 271 1.20 15.04 15.36
CA ILE A 271 0.21 15.35 14.32
C ILE A 271 -0.57 14.06 14.06
N LEU A 272 -1.84 14.05 14.47
CA LEU A 272 -2.66 12.85 14.57
C LEU A 272 -3.94 12.99 13.74
N ASP A 273 -4.44 11.86 13.23
CA ASP A 273 -5.77 11.80 12.60
C ASP A 273 -6.88 11.91 13.66
N GLY A 274 -7.99 12.56 13.31
CA GLY A 274 -9.12 12.85 14.22
C GLY A 274 -9.99 11.65 14.57
N LYS A 275 -9.68 10.46 14.04
CA LYS A 275 -10.47 9.24 14.29
C LYS A 275 -10.11 8.66 15.67
N ASN A 276 -11.12 8.52 16.55
CA ASN A 276 -11.11 7.93 17.90
C ASN A 276 -11.19 8.85 19.14
N THR A 277 -11.53 10.15 19.03
CA THR A 277 -12.01 10.86 20.24
C THR A 277 -13.52 10.67 20.40
N TYR A 278 -13.88 9.80 21.35
CA TYR A 278 -15.25 9.51 21.78
C TYR A 278 -15.92 10.82 22.24
N GLY A 279 -16.93 11.31 21.50
CA GLY A 279 -17.77 12.42 21.94
C GLY A 279 -18.32 13.27 20.79
N ASP A 280 -19.64 13.33 20.70
CA ASP A 280 -20.43 14.08 19.73
C ASP A 280 -19.98 15.53 19.56
N ARG A 281 -19.18 15.80 18.51
CA ARG A 281 -19.27 16.99 17.67
C ARG A 281 -18.34 16.83 16.46
N PRO A 282 -18.83 16.94 15.21
CA PRO A 282 -17.98 17.24 14.07
C PRO A 282 -17.46 18.66 14.29
N SER A 283 -16.27 18.78 14.86
CA SER A 283 -15.60 20.07 14.95
C SER A 283 -14.84 20.23 13.64
N ASP A 284 -15.32 21.12 12.77
CA ASP A 284 -14.62 21.56 11.54
C ASP A 284 -13.29 22.29 11.83
N SER A 285 -12.82 22.24 13.08
CA SER A 285 -11.68 22.98 13.59
C SER A 285 -10.57 22.05 14.06
N VAL A 286 -9.33 22.41 13.75
CA VAL A 286 -8.12 21.79 14.30
C VAL A 286 -8.14 21.87 15.82
N ARG A 287 -7.93 20.74 16.50
CA ARG A 287 -7.79 20.72 17.97
C ARG A 287 -6.32 20.80 18.33
N LEU A 288 -6.00 21.80 19.15
CA LEU A 288 -4.69 22.02 19.74
C LEU A 288 -4.73 21.59 21.19
N GLU A 289 -3.88 20.63 21.56
CA GLU A 289 -3.75 20.17 22.94
C GLU A 289 -2.31 20.39 23.41
N LEU A 290 -2.16 21.19 24.48
CA LEU A 290 -0.89 21.33 25.19
C LEU A 290 -0.83 20.20 26.22
N GLY A 291 0.02 19.21 25.96
CA GLY A 291 0.11 18.00 26.76
C GLY A 291 1.20 18.07 27.84
N LEU A 292 0.98 17.35 28.94
CA LEU A 292 2.09 16.95 29.82
C LEU A 292 2.94 15.89 29.09
N PRO A 293 4.26 15.80 29.33
CA PRO A 293 5.15 14.88 28.61
C PRO A 293 4.60 13.45 28.48
N GLU A 294 4.05 12.90 29.56
CA GLU A 294 3.50 11.54 29.63
C GLU A 294 2.30 11.28 28.69
N THR A 295 1.53 12.32 28.34
CA THR A 295 0.35 12.19 27.45
C THR A 295 0.68 12.22 25.96
N VAL A 296 1.83 12.82 25.60
CA VAL A 296 2.29 12.97 24.20
C VAL A 296 3.31 11.90 23.82
N PHE A 297 3.98 11.29 24.80
CA PHE A 297 4.81 10.13 24.53
C PHE A 297 3.93 8.97 24.05
N PRO A 298 4.18 8.43 22.85
CA PRO A 298 3.47 7.27 22.41
C PRO A 298 3.73 6.11 23.39
N THR A 299 2.65 5.60 23.98
CA THR A 299 2.69 4.42 24.85
C THR A 299 3.04 3.14 24.07
N LYS A 300 2.95 3.18 22.74
CA LYS A 300 3.33 2.08 21.85
C LYS A 300 4.85 2.11 21.58
N PRO A 301 5.58 1.01 21.86
CA PRO A 301 7.02 0.94 21.64
C PRO A 301 7.46 1.25 20.20
N GLU A 302 6.60 0.99 19.22
CA GLU A 302 6.87 1.21 17.79
C GLU A 302 6.89 2.69 17.39
N ARG A 303 6.31 3.57 18.21
CA ARG A 303 6.17 5.00 17.95
C ARG A 303 7.20 5.84 18.73
N ASN A 304 8.14 5.17 19.40
CA ASN A 304 9.15 5.82 20.23
C ASN A 304 9.98 6.85 19.45
N ILE A 305 10.42 7.89 20.15
CA ILE A 305 11.36 8.89 19.63
C ILE A 305 12.72 8.62 20.29
N CYS A 306 13.73 8.24 19.49
CA CYS A 306 15.03 7.79 19.99
C CYS A 306 16.04 8.93 20.18
N LEU A 307 15.57 10.11 20.63
CA LEU A 307 16.38 11.31 20.86
C LEU A 307 16.55 11.67 22.35
N GLY A 308 16.20 10.75 23.26
CA GLY A 308 16.28 10.99 24.71
C GLY A 308 17.69 11.26 25.24
N LYS A 309 17.77 11.55 26.55
CA LYS A 309 19.01 11.93 27.25
C LYS A 309 20.16 10.96 26.96
N GLY A 310 21.29 11.48 26.50
CA GLY A 310 22.49 10.70 26.18
C GLY A 310 22.55 10.12 24.77
N LYS A 311 21.46 10.20 23.99
CA LYS A 311 21.44 9.89 22.55
C LYS A 311 21.52 11.13 21.67
N SER A 312 21.06 12.28 22.17
CA SER A 312 21.18 13.58 21.53
C SER A 312 21.57 14.66 22.55
N GLY A 313 22.02 15.81 22.06
CA GLY A 313 22.24 17.01 22.88
C GLY A 313 21.04 17.97 22.90
N LEU A 314 19.83 17.49 22.58
CA LEU A 314 18.61 18.33 22.55
C LEU A 314 18.12 18.69 23.95
N ASN A 315 17.64 19.92 24.12
CA ASN A 315 16.98 20.38 25.33
C ASN A 315 15.45 20.51 25.14
N PHE A 316 14.70 19.54 25.67
CA PHE A 316 13.23 19.53 25.64
C PHE A 316 12.55 20.27 26.80
N THR A 317 13.32 20.83 27.74
CA THR A 317 12.75 21.49 28.94
C THR A 317 12.19 22.88 28.67
N SER A 318 12.56 23.50 27.54
CA SER A 318 12.17 24.87 27.19
C SER A 318 10.75 24.99 26.63
N PHE A 319 10.16 23.89 26.15
CA PHE A 319 8.86 23.91 25.46
C PHE A 319 7.98 22.75 25.90
N TYR A 320 6.69 23.03 26.08
CA TYR A 320 5.70 21.97 26.28
C TYR A 320 5.44 21.22 24.97
N PRO A 321 5.19 19.90 25.03
CA PRO A 321 4.71 19.14 23.88
C PRO A 321 3.44 19.75 23.29
N LEU A 322 3.33 19.70 21.96
CA LEU A 322 2.19 20.18 21.20
C LEU A 322 1.51 19.02 20.46
N THR A 323 0.19 18.94 20.52
CA THR A 323 -0.58 17.99 19.72
C THR A 323 -1.53 18.72 18.78
N LEU A 324 -1.47 18.37 17.49
CA LEU A 324 -2.36 18.84 16.42
C LEU A 324 -3.20 17.66 15.95
N ILE A 325 -4.53 17.79 16.07
CA ILE A 325 -5.47 16.76 15.64
C ILE A 325 -6.22 17.27 14.41
N SER A 326 -6.21 16.48 13.33
CA SER A 326 -6.93 16.82 12.11
C SER A 326 -8.46 16.77 12.31
N PRO A 327 -9.25 17.60 11.60
CA PRO A 327 -10.71 17.45 11.55
C PRO A 327 -11.12 16.08 11.02
N GLU A 328 -12.34 15.61 11.32
CA GLU A 328 -12.83 14.36 10.75
C GLU A 328 -12.96 14.47 9.21
N ARG A 329 -12.59 13.42 8.47
CA ARG A 329 -12.74 13.37 7.00
C ARG A 329 -12.09 14.54 6.24
N TRP A 330 -11.12 15.22 6.86
CA TRP A 330 -10.43 16.39 6.29
C TRP A 330 -9.86 16.15 4.89
N HIS A 331 -9.46 14.91 4.58
CA HIS A 331 -8.86 14.53 3.31
C HIS A 331 -9.86 14.44 2.15
N ASN A 332 -11.17 14.35 2.44
CA ASN A 332 -12.21 14.24 1.41
C ASN A 332 -12.55 15.59 0.76
N PHE A 333 -12.21 16.69 1.42
CA PHE A 333 -12.56 18.03 0.98
C PHE A 333 -11.28 18.87 0.83
N PRO A 334 -10.89 19.28 -0.40
CA PRO A 334 -9.67 20.05 -0.64
C PRO A 334 -9.55 21.31 0.22
N GLU A 335 -10.65 22.04 0.40
CA GLU A 335 -10.73 23.27 1.20
C GLU A 335 -10.42 23.01 2.69
N VAL A 336 -10.97 21.92 3.26
CA VAL A 336 -10.73 21.53 4.66
C VAL A 336 -9.28 21.08 4.84
N ARG A 337 -8.74 20.34 3.88
CA ARG A 337 -7.33 19.94 3.85
C ARG A 337 -6.39 21.14 3.81
N GLU A 338 -6.66 22.11 2.94
CA GLU A 338 -5.87 23.34 2.83
C GLU A 338 -5.94 24.17 4.11
N HIS A 339 -7.14 24.30 4.69
CA HIS A 339 -7.32 24.97 5.97
C HIS A 339 -6.52 24.27 7.07
N PHE A 340 -6.57 22.93 7.14
CA PHE A 340 -5.79 22.16 8.10
C PHE A 340 -4.28 22.37 7.93
N GLY A 341 -3.77 22.37 6.69
CA GLY A 341 -2.38 22.67 6.39
C GLY A 341 -1.96 24.07 6.84
N THR A 342 -2.80 25.07 6.56
CA THR A 342 -2.57 26.46 6.99
C THR A 342 -2.53 26.58 8.51
N GLN A 343 -3.48 25.95 9.21
CA GLN A 343 -3.52 25.93 10.67
C GLN A 343 -2.30 25.21 11.26
N MET A 344 -1.86 24.11 10.65
CA MET A 344 -0.64 23.40 11.04
C MET A 344 0.59 24.30 10.93
N VAL A 345 0.75 24.99 9.79
CA VAL A 345 1.85 25.94 9.60
C VAL A 345 1.76 27.08 10.61
N ASN A 346 0.61 27.72 10.79
CA ASN A 346 0.44 28.82 11.75
C ASN A 346 0.75 28.40 13.20
N SER A 347 0.31 27.20 13.59
CA SER A 347 0.52 26.66 14.94
C SER A 347 1.97 26.29 15.23
N LEU A 348 2.74 25.96 14.19
CA LEU A 348 4.17 25.62 14.30
C LEU A 348 5.10 26.79 13.99
N SER A 349 4.59 27.78 13.26
CA SER A 349 5.31 29.01 12.91
C SER A 349 5.35 29.99 14.06
N VAL A 350 4.37 29.92 14.99
CA VAL A 350 4.00 30.94 15.98
C VAL A 350 5.07 32.03 16.10
N ASN A 351 4.79 33.13 15.41
CA ASN A 351 5.33 34.43 15.70
C ASN A 351 4.89 34.81 17.11
N GLN A 352 5.85 34.86 18.02
CA GLN A 352 5.62 35.29 19.39
C GLN A 352 5.48 36.81 19.49
N GLU A 353 4.60 37.43 18.70
CA GLU A 353 4.35 38.87 18.84
C GLU A 353 3.72 39.24 20.20
N LYS A 354 3.36 38.24 21.03
CA LYS A 354 2.86 38.43 22.40
C LYS A 354 3.57 37.59 23.48
N SER A 355 4.64 36.88 23.15
CA SER A 355 5.38 36.06 24.11
C SER A 355 6.88 36.35 24.00
N ASP A 356 7.53 36.70 25.10
CA ASP A 356 8.96 37.03 25.12
C ASP A 356 9.89 35.81 24.89
N LYS A 357 9.36 34.65 24.48
CA LYS A 357 10.17 33.43 24.34
C LYS A 357 10.70 33.33 22.89
N PRO A 358 11.84 32.66 22.69
CA PRO A 358 12.29 32.31 21.33
C PRO A 358 11.51 31.09 20.82
N ASN A 359 11.49 30.88 19.49
CA ASN A 359 10.96 29.65 18.89
C ASN A 359 11.94 28.47 19.10
N PRO A 360 11.45 27.22 19.18
CA PRO A 360 12.33 26.06 19.31
C PRO A 360 13.22 25.92 18.07
N LEU A 361 14.51 25.68 18.28
CA LEU A 361 15.44 25.43 17.17
C LEU A 361 15.12 24.09 16.49
N VAL A 362 14.60 23.11 17.23
CA VAL A 362 14.27 21.78 16.70
C VAL A 362 12.81 21.43 16.97
N LEU A 363 12.06 21.09 15.91
CA LEU A 363 10.75 20.46 16.02
C LEU A 363 10.89 18.97 15.76
N VAL A 364 10.50 18.13 16.71
CA VAL A 364 10.54 16.67 16.55
C VAL A 364 9.13 16.15 16.40
N LEU A 365 8.84 15.58 15.23
CA LEU A 365 7.48 15.24 14.82
C LEU A 365 7.17 13.76 15.03
N ASN A 366 6.06 13.49 15.72
CA ASN A 366 5.33 12.25 15.62
C ASN A 366 4.20 12.46 14.59
N TYR A 367 4.43 12.02 13.36
CA TYR A 367 3.53 12.25 12.22
C TYR A 367 2.73 10.99 11.90
N ASP A 368 1.45 10.98 12.27
CA ASP A 368 0.53 9.83 12.16
C ASP A 368 -0.75 10.20 11.37
N LEU A 369 -0.55 10.83 10.21
CA LEU A 369 -1.62 11.08 9.24
C LEU A 369 -1.59 10.04 8.13
N ARG A 370 -2.78 9.67 7.61
CA ARG A 370 -2.96 8.70 6.52
C ARG A 370 -2.95 9.32 5.12
N HIS A 371 -3.20 10.63 5.04
CA HIS A 371 -3.36 11.37 3.79
C HIS A 371 -2.38 12.55 3.72
N PRO A 372 -2.00 13.02 2.50
CA PRO A 372 -1.18 14.22 2.34
C PRO A 372 -2.00 15.48 2.69
N VAL A 373 -1.35 16.48 3.27
CA VAL A 373 -1.95 17.73 3.72
C VAL A 373 -1.70 18.85 2.72
N PHE A 374 -0.44 19.03 2.33
CA PHE A 374 0.04 20.07 1.44
C PHE A 374 -0.02 19.63 -0.01
N ASP A 375 -0.53 20.52 -0.85
CA ASP A 375 -0.42 20.41 -2.30
C ASP A 375 0.91 21.06 -2.76
N PRO A 376 1.84 20.31 -3.38
CA PRO A 376 3.10 20.88 -3.88
C PRO A 376 2.87 21.98 -4.93
N GLN A 377 1.82 21.89 -5.73
CA GLN A 377 1.50 22.90 -6.76
C GLN A 377 1.17 24.25 -6.12
N ALA A 378 0.43 24.24 -5.01
CA ALA A 378 0.07 25.46 -4.28
C ALA A 378 1.30 26.19 -3.71
N LEU A 379 2.42 25.50 -3.54
CA LEU A 379 3.67 26.06 -3.03
C LEU A 379 4.70 26.36 -4.14
N ASN A 380 4.31 26.28 -5.43
CA ASN A 380 5.23 26.38 -6.57
C ASN A 380 6.42 25.40 -6.51
N HIS A 381 6.22 24.24 -5.87
CA HIS A 381 7.23 23.18 -5.79
C HIS A 381 6.91 22.05 -6.76
N LEU A 382 7.94 21.25 -7.06
CA LEU A 382 7.78 20.09 -7.92
C LEU A 382 6.75 19.13 -7.31
N PRO A 383 5.88 18.52 -8.14
CA PRO A 383 4.94 17.52 -7.66
C PRO A 383 5.70 16.36 -7.02
N PHE A 384 5.04 15.68 -6.08
CA PHE A 384 5.64 14.51 -5.46
C PHE A 384 5.98 13.46 -6.52
N ALA A 385 7.24 13.03 -6.51
CA ALA A 385 7.69 11.83 -7.19
C ALA A 385 8.27 10.89 -6.13
N HIS A 386 8.09 9.58 -6.34
CA HIS A 386 8.71 8.58 -5.49
C HIS A 386 10.23 8.72 -5.50
N PHE A 387 10.84 8.55 -4.33
CA PHE A 387 12.28 8.72 -4.19
C PHE A 387 12.99 7.61 -4.96
N ALA A 388 13.99 8.00 -5.77
CA ALA A 388 14.88 7.04 -6.37
C ALA A 388 15.53 6.18 -5.27
N TYR A 389 15.50 4.87 -5.43
CA TYR A 389 16.17 3.95 -4.51
C TYR A 389 17.69 4.08 -4.63
N ALA A 390 18.40 3.66 -3.58
CA ALA A 390 19.86 3.64 -3.60
C ALA A 390 20.37 2.79 -4.78
N PRO A 391 21.36 3.26 -5.57
CA PRO A 391 21.77 2.60 -6.82
C PRO A 391 22.24 1.14 -6.67
N VAL A 392 22.69 0.76 -5.48
CA VAL A 392 23.12 -0.61 -5.19
C VAL A 392 21.95 -1.61 -5.31
N TRP A 393 20.73 -1.23 -4.90
CA TRP A 393 19.56 -2.09 -4.95
C TRP A 393 18.93 -2.17 -6.34
N THR A 394 18.95 -1.07 -7.09
CA THR A 394 18.53 -1.08 -8.50
C THR A 394 19.46 -1.95 -9.34
N THR A 395 20.77 -1.88 -9.09
CA THR A 395 21.77 -2.75 -9.73
C THR A 395 21.55 -4.22 -9.35
N LEU A 396 21.35 -4.51 -8.05
CA LEU A 396 21.09 -5.87 -7.58
C LEU A 396 19.83 -6.45 -8.24
N ALA A 397 18.71 -5.73 -8.21
CA ALA A 397 17.46 -6.16 -8.83
C ALA A 397 17.60 -6.41 -10.33
N ALA A 398 18.37 -5.58 -11.05
CA ALA A 398 18.66 -5.78 -12.47
C ALA A 398 19.47 -7.07 -12.73
N ILE A 399 20.43 -7.38 -11.87
CA ILE A 399 21.19 -8.64 -11.95
C ILE A 399 20.29 -9.85 -11.67
N LEU A 400 19.44 -9.77 -10.66
CA LEU A 400 18.48 -10.83 -10.34
C LEU A 400 17.54 -11.07 -11.51
N ALA A 401 16.96 -10.01 -12.09
CA ALA A 401 16.06 -10.13 -13.23
C ALA A 401 16.71 -10.82 -14.43
N ARG A 402 17.97 -10.48 -14.74
CA ARG A 402 18.73 -11.08 -15.86
C ARG A 402 19.14 -12.53 -15.61
N ALA A 403 19.27 -12.93 -14.35
CA ALA A 403 19.58 -14.31 -13.99
C ALA A 403 18.38 -15.25 -14.18
N LEU A 404 17.16 -14.70 -14.20
CA LEU A 404 15.94 -15.48 -14.42
C LEU A 404 15.68 -15.69 -15.92
N PRO A 405 15.16 -16.86 -16.33
CA PRO A 405 14.62 -17.02 -17.67
C PRO A 405 13.34 -16.15 -17.82
N PRO A 406 12.76 -16.01 -19.03
CA PRO A 406 11.56 -15.21 -19.20
C PRO A 406 10.46 -15.62 -18.20
N PHE A 407 9.95 -14.66 -17.45
CA PHE A 407 9.16 -14.95 -16.26
C PHE A 407 7.91 -14.08 -16.11
N VAL A 408 6.91 -14.68 -15.45
CA VAL A 408 5.76 -13.96 -14.91
C VAL A 408 6.09 -13.58 -13.48
N ALA A 409 5.95 -12.31 -13.12
CA ALA A 409 5.99 -11.90 -11.73
C ALA A 409 4.57 -11.74 -11.19
N LEU A 410 4.23 -12.57 -10.23
CA LEU A 410 3.00 -12.53 -9.45
C LEU A 410 3.23 -11.66 -8.22
N HIS A 411 2.50 -10.55 -8.10
CA HIS A 411 2.37 -9.85 -6.82
C HIS A 411 1.01 -10.14 -6.21
N TRP A 412 1.00 -10.77 -5.03
CA TRP A 412 -0.22 -11.19 -4.37
C TRP A 412 -0.27 -10.73 -2.90
N ARG A 413 -1.03 -9.66 -2.67
CA ARG A 413 -1.34 -9.18 -1.32
C ARG A 413 -2.64 -9.82 -0.82
N GLN A 414 -2.52 -10.72 0.15
CA GLN A 414 -3.58 -11.59 0.67
C GLN A 414 -4.18 -11.10 1.99
N GLU A 415 -3.54 -10.15 2.68
CA GLU A 415 -3.83 -9.83 4.09
C GLU A 415 -5.29 -9.47 4.45
N THR A 416 -6.11 -9.02 3.50
CA THR A 416 -7.54 -8.71 3.71
C THR A 416 -8.50 -9.68 3.01
N LEU A 417 -7.99 -10.78 2.44
CA LEU A 417 -8.85 -11.74 1.74
C LEU A 417 -9.50 -12.69 2.75
N GLY A 418 -10.83 -12.78 2.70
CA GLY A 418 -11.54 -13.84 3.41
C GLY A 418 -11.12 -15.22 2.90
N LEU A 419 -11.06 -16.22 3.80
CA LEU A 419 -10.57 -17.57 3.49
C LEU A 419 -11.29 -18.21 2.28
N GLU A 420 -12.61 -18.03 2.17
CA GLU A 420 -13.39 -18.57 1.04
C GLU A 420 -12.97 -17.94 -0.29
N ILE A 421 -12.73 -16.62 -0.30
CA ILE A 421 -12.28 -15.90 -1.49
C ILE A 421 -10.87 -16.34 -1.85
N LEU A 422 -9.98 -16.46 -0.85
CA LEU A 422 -8.61 -16.95 -1.03
C LEU A 422 -8.60 -18.35 -1.70
N GLU A 423 -9.45 -19.27 -1.27
CA GLU A 423 -9.59 -20.60 -1.90
C GLU A 423 -10.08 -20.56 -3.35
N ARG A 424 -10.97 -19.62 -3.70
CA ARG A 424 -11.42 -19.47 -5.09
C ARG A 424 -10.30 -18.87 -5.95
N CYS A 425 -9.61 -17.87 -5.43
CA CYS A 425 -8.49 -17.21 -6.09
C CYS A 425 -7.30 -18.15 -6.32
N THR A 426 -7.02 -19.10 -5.42
CA THR A 426 -5.99 -20.12 -5.68
C THR A 426 -6.40 -21.05 -6.82
N ARG A 427 -7.67 -21.48 -6.87
CA ARG A 427 -8.17 -22.38 -7.91
C ARG A 427 -8.16 -21.74 -9.30
N SER A 428 -8.46 -20.45 -9.42
CA SER A 428 -8.46 -19.73 -10.71
C SER A 428 -7.05 -19.32 -11.18
N LEU A 429 -6.09 -19.15 -10.26
CA LEU A 429 -4.73 -18.72 -10.59
C LEU A 429 -3.99 -19.71 -11.50
N ILE A 430 -4.09 -21.01 -11.25
CA ILE A 430 -3.39 -22.03 -12.05
C ILE A 430 -3.88 -22.06 -13.51
N PRO A 431 -5.20 -22.15 -13.81
CA PRO A 431 -5.71 -21.98 -15.17
C PRO A 431 -5.24 -20.68 -15.84
N ARG A 432 -5.22 -19.56 -15.10
CA ARG A 432 -4.75 -18.27 -15.64
C ARG A 432 -3.28 -18.34 -16.06
N LEU A 433 -2.42 -18.91 -15.23
CA LEU A 433 -0.99 -19.09 -15.54
C LEU A 433 -0.77 -20.04 -16.74
N ARG A 434 -1.54 -21.12 -16.85
CA ARG A 434 -1.51 -22.02 -18.01
C ARG A 434 -1.90 -21.28 -19.30
N SER A 435 -2.92 -20.42 -19.24
CA SER A 435 -3.32 -19.57 -20.37
C SER A 435 -2.19 -18.62 -20.78
N LEU A 436 -1.52 -17.97 -19.81
CA LEU A 436 -0.38 -17.10 -20.10
C LEU A 436 0.78 -17.88 -20.72
N LYS A 437 1.12 -19.05 -20.20
CA LYS A 437 2.14 -19.93 -20.78
C LYS A 437 1.80 -20.40 -22.20
N SER A 438 0.53 -20.70 -22.47
CA SER A 438 0.08 -21.05 -23.83
C SER A 438 0.21 -19.88 -24.80
N THR A 439 -0.05 -18.66 -24.32
CA THR A 439 0.06 -17.43 -25.12
C THR A 439 1.53 -17.03 -25.32
N PHE A 440 2.37 -17.30 -24.32
CA PHE A 440 3.80 -17.00 -24.31
C PHE A 440 4.63 -18.26 -24.01
N PRO A 441 4.83 -19.13 -25.01
CA PRO A 441 5.52 -20.42 -24.82
C PRO A 441 6.95 -20.31 -24.29
N SER A 442 7.60 -19.16 -24.45
CA SER A 442 8.96 -18.89 -23.94
C SER A 442 9.02 -18.62 -22.43
N LEU A 443 7.89 -18.37 -21.77
CA LEU A 443 7.83 -18.25 -20.31
C LEU A 443 8.35 -19.52 -19.64
N ARG A 444 9.23 -19.39 -18.66
CA ARG A 444 9.84 -20.53 -17.98
C ARG A 444 9.81 -20.43 -16.46
N ALA A 445 9.55 -19.25 -15.91
CA ALA A 445 9.50 -19.06 -14.47
C ALA A 445 8.28 -18.26 -14.01
N LEU A 446 7.86 -18.53 -12.78
CA LEU A 446 6.91 -17.77 -12.00
C LEU A 446 7.63 -17.21 -10.77
N TYR A 447 7.88 -15.91 -10.76
CA TYR A 447 8.36 -15.22 -9.57
C TYR A 447 7.17 -14.80 -8.70
N VAL A 448 7.19 -15.09 -7.40
CA VAL A 448 6.07 -14.74 -6.49
C VAL A 448 6.54 -13.77 -5.41
N SER A 449 5.96 -12.57 -5.40
CA SER A 449 6.06 -11.60 -4.30
C SER A 449 4.72 -11.55 -3.57
N THR A 450 4.71 -11.92 -2.29
CA THR A 450 3.48 -12.03 -1.50
C THR A 450 3.74 -11.68 -0.04
N ASP A 451 2.70 -11.23 0.66
CA ASP A 451 2.72 -11.02 2.10
C ASP A 451 2.71 -12.33 2.91
N TYR A 452 2.39 -13.47 2.28
CA TYR A 452 2.50 -14.81 2.85
C TYR A 452 3.97 -15.27 2.96
N PRO A 453 4.38 -15.94 4.06
CA PRO A 453 5.75 -16.46 4.22
C PRO A 453 6.00 -17.69 3.34
N ILE A 454 6.17 -17.47 2.03
CA ILE A 454 6.30 -18.52 1.02
C ILE A 454 7.58 -19.38 1.18
N GLU A 455 8.63 -18.81 1.76
CA GLU A 455 9.93 -19.47 1.95
C GLU A 455 9.90 -20.53 3.07
N ASP A 456 8.94 -20.42 4.01
CA ASP A 456 8.83 -21.33 5.15
C ASP A 456 7.36 -21.69 5.43
N VAL A 457 6.83 -22.54 4.54
CA VAL A 457 5.43 -22.99 4.50
C VAL A 457 5.09 -23.79 5.77
N GLY A 458 4.64 -23.09 6.81
CA GLY A 458 4.19 -23.69 8.07
C GLY A 458 4.97 -23.27 9.32
N GLY A 459 5.92 -22.33 9.21
CA GLY A 459 6.67 -21.82 10.36
C GLY A 459 7.27 -20.43 10.19
N GLY A 460 7.24 -19.84 8.98
CA GLY A 460 7.85 -18.54 8.70
C GLY A 460 7.13 -17.34 9.30
N VAL A 461 7.90 -16.29 9.60
CA VAL A 461 7.36 -14.98 9.99
C VAL A 461 6.79 -14.29 8.74
N PRO A 462 5.51 -13.88 8.73
CA PRO A 462 4.93 -13.20 7.57
C PRO A 462 5.64 -11.89 7.23
N HIS A 463 5.67 -11.57 5.93
CA HIS A 463 6.35 -10.37 5.42
C HIS A 463 5.55 -9.08 5.65
N SER A 464 4.25 -9.19 5.95
CA SER A 464 3.40 -8.08 6.44
C SER A 464 3.17 -8.16 7.95
N GLY A 465 3.42 -7.05 8.64
CA GLY A 465 3.11 -6.92 10.07
C GLY A 465 1.61 -6.92 10.40
N THR A 466 0.74 -6.66 9.40
CA THR A 466 -0.71 -6.79 9.55
C THR A 466 -1.13 -8.25 9.37
N PHE A 467 -0.57 -8.93 8.37
CA PHE A 467 -0.90 -10.32 8.09
C PHE A 467 -0.44 -11.29 9.18
N SER A 468 0.65 -10.97 9.88
CA SER A 468 1.13 -11.76 11.03
C SER A 468 0.09 -11.97 12.14
N LYS A 469 -0.92 -11.09 12.23
CA LYS A 469 -2.03 -11.21 13.19
C LYS A 469 -3.23 -11.98 12.64
N LEU A 470 -3.31 -12.17 11.32
CA LEU A 470 -4.47 -12.72 10.61
C LEU A 470 -4.22 -14.11 10.04
N ILE A 471 -2.96 -14.52 9.92
CA ILE A 471 -2.58 -15.82 9.39
C ILE A 471 -3.09 -16.97 10.28
N THR A 472 -3.66 -18.00 9.66
CA THR A 472 -4.27 -19.15 10.35
C THR A 472 -3.76 -20.47 9.76
N PRO A 473 -3.95 -21.61 10.44
CA PRO A 473 -3.62 -22.92 9.87
C PRO A 473 -4.30 -23.18 8.51
N THR A 474 -5.49 -22.61 8.28
CA THR A 474 -6.20 -22.69 7.01
C THR A 474 -5.45 -21.97 5.89
N HIS A 475 -4.90 -20.78 6.15
CA HIS A 475 -4.04 -20.08 5.18
C HIS A 475 -2.84 -20.95 4.78
N HIS A 476 -2.18 -21.57 5.75
CA HIS A 476 -1.04 -22.46 5.47
C HIS A 476 -1.43 -23.69 4.66
N ARG A 477 -2.61 -24.29 4.93
CA ARG A 477 -3.13 -25.41 4.13
C ARG A 477 -3.34 -24.97 2.68
N ILE A 478 -4.09 -23.90 2.47
CA ILE A 478 -4.41 -23.37 1.13
C ILE A 478 -3.12 -23.06 0.35
N MET A 479 -2.16 -22.42 0.99
CA MET A 479 -0.88 -22.08 0.36
C MET A 479 0.01 -23.31 0.13
N ARG A 480 -0.03 -24.30 1.02
CA ARG A 480 0.68 -25.57 0.79
C ARG A 480 0.11 -26.32 -0.41
N ASP A 481 -1.21 -26.33 -0.57
CA ASP A 481 -1.87 -27.02 -1.67
C ASP A 481 -1.42 -26.40 -3.02
N ILE A 482 -1.52 -25.08 -3.18
CA ILE A 482 -1.10 -24.42 -4.43
C ILE A 482 0.40 -24.52 -4.69
N LEU A 483 1.25 -24.39 -3.66
CA LEU A 483 2.70 -24.57 -3.82
C LEU A 483 3.07 -26.03 -4.10
N GLY A 484 2.27 -26.97 -3.58
CA GLY A 484 2.33 -28.40 -3.88
C GLY A 484 2.05 -28.65 -5.36
N ASP A 485 1.02 -28.02 -5.93
CA ASP A 485 0.71 -28.12 -7.36
C ASP A 485 1.89 -27.65 -8.23
N PHE A 486 2.54 -26.54 -7.87
CA PHE A 486 3.74 -26.08 -8.58
C PHE A 486 4.94 -27.03 -8.45
N LYS A 487 5.07 -27.76 -7.34
CA LYS A 487 6.17 -28.72 -7.11
C LYS A 487 5.92 -30.08 -7.76
N ALA A 488 4.70 -30.58 -7.67
CA ALA A 488 4.29 -31.89 -8.20
C ALA A 488 4.14 -31.85 -9.73
N GLU A 489 3.76 -30.70 -10.30
CA GLU A 489 3.48 -30.55 -11.72
C GLU A 489 4.46 -29.59 -12.40
N GLY A 490 5.70 -30.05 -12.63
CA GLY A 490 6.55 -29.50 -13.72
C GLY A 490 5.87 -29.48 -15.11
N GLN A 491 4.64 -29.98 -15.21
CA GLN A 491 3.74 -30.01 -16.35
C GLN A 491 3.20 -28.62 -16.78
N HIS A 492 3.28 -27.58 -15.94
CA HIS A 492 2.86 -26.23 -16.36
C HIS A 492 3.95 -25.48 -17.14
N GLY A 493 5.17 -26.03 -17.19
CA GLY A 493 6.28 -25.41 -17.90
C GLY A 493 6.75 -24.08 -17.29
N LEU A 494 6.41 -23.82 -16.02
CA LEU A 494 6.86 -22.68 -15.21
C LEU A 494 7.51 -23.18 -13.93
N GLU A 495 8.78 -22.84 -13.71
CA GLU A 495 9.49 -23.06 -12.44
C GLU A 495 9.11 -21.97 -11.43
N LEU A 496 8.69 -22.36 -10.23
CA LEU A 496 8.47 -21.42 -9.14
C LEU A 496 9.81 -20.87 -8.64
N VAL A 497 9.93 -19.54 -8.62
CA VAL A 497 11.13 -18.83 -8.17
C VAL A 497 10.77 -17.88 -7.03
N THR A 498 11.49 -18.01 -5.92
CA THR A 498 11.41 -17.09 -4.78
C THR A 498 12.61 -16.14 -4.76
N PHE A 499 12.62 -15.16 -3.85
CA PHE A 499 13.73 -14.22 -3.72
C PHE A 499 15.06 -14.93 -3.45
N ASN A 500 15.06 -15.89 -2.51
CA ASN A 500 16.25 -16.67 -2.19
C ASN A 500 16.72 -17.51 -3.39
N ARG A 501 15.78 -18.11 -4.13
CA ARG A 501 16.11 -18.85 -5.35
C ARG A 501 16.74 -17.94 -6.41
N ALA A 502 16.21 -16.74 -6.60
CA ALA A 502 16.77 -15.76 -7.53
C ALA A 502 18.21 -15.35 -7.14
N LEU A 503 18.48 -15.17 -5.84
CA LEU A 503 19.84 -14.91 -5.35
C LEU A 503 20.82 -16.04 -5.70
N HIS A 504 20.40 -17.30 -5.58
CA HIS A 504 21.24 -18.46 -5.90
C HIS A 504 21.50 -18.64 -7.41
N LEU A 505 20.58 -18.20 -8.26
CA LEU A 505 20.73 -18.26 -9.72
C LEU A 505 21.64 -17.14 -10.26
N ALA A 506 21.79 -16.06 -9.51
CA ALA A 506 22.54 -14.89 -9.94
C ALA A 506 24.06 -15.05 -9.74
N THR A 507 24.81 -14.49 -10.68
CA THR A 507 26.25 -14.27 -10.55
C THR A 507 26.52 -12.79 -10.32
N PHE A 508 27.24 -12.47 -9.25
CA PHE A 508 27.47 -11.09 -8.82
C PHE A 508 28.85 -10.58 -9.27
N PRO A 509 28.94 -9.42 -9.95
CA PRO A 509 30.21 -8.78 -10.24
C PRO A 509 30.97 -8.46 -8.95
N THR A 510 32.30 -8.66 -8.94
CA THR A 510 33.14 -8.42 -7.75
C THR A 510 32.99 -7.00 -7.21
N THR A 511 32.80 -6.00 -8.08
CA THR A 511 32.56 -4.60 -7.69
C THR A 511 31.27 -4.43 -6.89
N LEU A 512 30.20 -5.13 -7.27
CA LEU A 512 28.95 -5.11 -6.51
C LEU A 512 29.09 -5.85 -5.19
N VAL A 513 29.77 -7.00 -5.18
CA VAL A 513 30.04 -7.76 -3.94
C VAL A 513 30.79 -6.88 -2.93
N GLN A 514 31.86 -6.21 -3.36
CA GLN A 514 32.61 -5.28 -2.51
C GLN A 514 31.73 -4.14 -1.99
N LYS A 515 30.92 -3.55 -2.87
CA LYS A 515 30.01 -2.47 -2.48
C LYS A 515 28.97 -2.94 -1.46
N LEU A 516 28.37 -4.11 -1.66
CA LEU A 516 27.42 -4.72 -0.73
C LEU A 516 28.08 -5.04 0.61
N LEU A 517 29.26 -5.67 0.62
CA LEU A 517 30.01 -5.97 1.85
C LEU A 517 30.45 -4.71 2.61
N SER A 518 30.56 -3.57 1.95
CA SER A 518 30.84 -2.29 2.61
C SER A 518 29.62 -1.67 3.31
N LEU A 519 28.40 -2.17 3.03
CA LEU A 519 27.19 -1.65 3.65
C LEU A 519 27.10 -2.14 5.11
N PRO A 520 26.79 -1.27 6.08
CA PRO A 520 26.82 -1.61 7.50
C PRO A 520 25.96 -2.84 7.87
N ASN A 521 24.78 -2.98 7.27
CA ASN A 521 23.86 -4.09 7.51
C ASN A 521 24.38 -5.43 6.99
N ILE A 522 24.99 -5.44 5.80
CA ILE A 522 25.54 -6.66 5.20
C ILE A 522 26.81 -7.06 5.95
N ALA A 523 27.70 -6.11 6.25
CA ALA A 523 28.90 -6.37 7.05
C ALA A 523 28.55 -6.99 8.41
N GLU A 524 27.52 -6.47 9.08
CA GLU A 524 27.03 -7.01 10.34
C GLU A 524 26.47 -8.43 10.20
N ASN A 525 25.67 -8.70 9.17
CA ASN A 525 25.12 -10.04 8.91
C ASN A 525 26.21 -11.06 8.59
N VAL A 526 27.19 -10.68 7.76
CA VAL A 526 28.36 -11.53 7.45
C VAL A 526 29.16 -11.84 8.72
N PHE A 527 29.39 -10.84 9.57
CA PHE A 527 30.11 -11.02 10.84
C PHE A 527 29.34 -11.95 11.80
N ARG A 528 28.02 -11.74 11.95
CA ARG A 528 27.15 -12.58 12.80
C ARG A 528 27.06 -14.02 12.33
N SER A 529 27.21 -14.27 11.03
CA SER A 529 27.09 -15.60 10.43
C SER A 529 28.14 -16.61 10.92
N ARG A 530 29.15 -16.19 11.72
CA ARG A 530 30.23 -17.03 12.30
C ARG A 530 30.81 -18.04 11.29
N VAL A 531 30.94 -17.65 10.03
CA VAL A 531 31.50 -18.55 9.04
C VAL A 531 33.00 -18.62 9.27
N ILE A 532 33.50 -19.83 9.48
CA ILE A 532 34.92 -20.11 9.63
C ILE A 532 35.62 -19.60 8.35
N PRO A 533 36.62 -18.71 8.45
CA PRO A 533 37.37 -18.25 7.30
C PRO A 533 37.95 -19.47 6.56
N GLY A 534 37.45 -19.76 5.35
CA GLY A 534 37.99 -20.80 4.46
C GLY A 534 37.03 -21.91 3.99
N SER A 535 35.77 -21.99 4.45
CA SER A 535 34.88 -23.12 4.07
C SER A 535 33.78 -22.81 3.03
N GLY A 536 33.69 -21.59 2.50
CA GLY A 536 32.66 -21.22 1.51
C GLY A 536 33.17 -20.16 0.54
N THR A 537 32.59 -20.10 -0.65
CA THR A 537 32.92 -19.05 -1.62
C THR A 537 32.39 -17.69 -1.14
N ASN A 538 33.03 -16.58 -1.53
CA ASN A 538 32.52 -15.23 -1.24
C ASN A 538 31.06 -15.03 -1.73
N GLN A 539 30.63 -15.81 -2.72
CA GLN A 539 29.28 -15.79 -3.26
C GLN A 539 28.25 -16.44 -2.32
N GLU A 540 28.57 -17.60 -1.72
CA GLU A 540 27.68 -18.25 -0.74
C GLU A 540 27.50 -17.39 0.51
N LEU A 541 28.59 -16.78 0.99
CA LEU A 541 28.57 -15.81 2.10
C LEU A 541 27.67 -14.62 1.80
N LEU A 542 27.79 -14.06 0.59
CA LEU A 542 26.97 -12.94 0.16
C LEU A 542 25.50 -13.34 0.06
N VAL A 543 25.18 -14.49 -0.55
CA VAL A 543 23.79 -14.95 -0.68
C VAL A 543 23.15 -15.13 0.71
N LYS A 544 23.88 -15.73 1.65
CA LYS A 544 23.41 -15.83 3.04
C LYS A 544 23.16 -14.45 3.66
N ALA A 545 24.11 -13.53 3.54
CA ALA A 545 23.95 -12.17 4.08
C ALA A 545 22.79 -11.40 3.43
N LEU A 546 22.54 -11.63 2.13
CA LEU A 546 21.42 -11.06 1.39
C LEU A 546 20.06 -11.67 1.79
N SER A 547 20.03 -12.95 2.16
CA SER A 547 18.82 -13.59 2.69
C SER A 547 18.41 -13.07 4.07
N GLU A 548 19.35 -12.49 4.82
CA GLU A 548 19.13 -11.88 6.14
C GLU A 548 18.97 -10.35 6.07
N LEU A 549 18.71 -9.80 4.88
CA LEU A 549 18.48 -8.36 4.71
C LEU A 549 17.28 -7.87 5.51
N ASP A 550 17.31 -6.59 5.84
CA ASP A 550 16.13 -5.89 6.36
C ASP A 550 14.94 -6.11 5.41
N THR A 551 13.78 -6.45 5.96
CA THR A 551 12.59 -6.80 5.16
C THR A 551 12.11 -5.66 4.28
N GLY A 552 12.38 -4.39 4.65
CA GLY A 552 12.09 -3.25 3.80
C GLY A 552 13.00 -3.18 2.58
N LEU A 553 14.27 -3.56 2.70
CA LEU A 553 15.18 -3.69 1.55
C LEU A 553 14.75 -4.83 0.64
N VAL A 554 14.37 -5.98 1.21
CA VAL A 554 13.84 -7.11 0.43
C VAL A 554 12.64 -6.62 -0.38
N GLY A 555 11.65 -5.98 0.24
CA GLY A 555 10.48 -5.44 -0.46
C GLY A 555 10.83 -4.44 -1.58
N ILE A 556 11.85 -3.60 -1.40
CA ILE A 556 12.34 -2.69 -2.45
C ILE A 556 12.96 -3.48 -3.61
N ILE A 557 13.84 -4.45 -3.32
CA ILE A 557 14.51 -5.25 -4.35
C ILE A 557 13.48 -6.08 -5.12
N GLU A 558 12.52 -6.69 -4.42
CA GLU A 558 11.41 -7.43 -5.03
C GLU A 558 10.59 -6.52 -5.94
N LYS A 559 10.21 -5.31 -5.49
CA LYS A 559 9.48 -4.35 -6.34
C LYS A 559 10.24 -4.08 -7.63
N LEU A 560 11.54 -3.79 -7.52
CA LEU A 560 12.41 -3.51 -8.66
C LEU A 560 12.60 -4.73 -9.58
N LEU A 561 12.65 -5.93 -9.02
CA LEU A 561 12.71 -7.18 -9.77
C LEU A 561 11.41 -7.44 -10.54
N VAL A 562 10.27 -7.27 -9.88
CA VAL A 562 8.93 -7.44 -10.45
C VAL A 562 8.66 -6.43 -11.57
N VAL A 563 9.11 -5.17 -11.42
CA VAL A 563 9.06 -4.15 -12.49
C VAL A 563 9.76 -4.64 -13.76
N ARG A 564 10.77 -5.51 -13.65
CA ARG A 564 11.56 -6.04 -14.78
C ARG A 564 11.05 -7.39 -15.31
N ALA A 565 9.87 -7.85 -14.87
CA ALA A 565 9.30 -9.09 -15.36
C ALA A 565 8.80 -8.99 -16.80
N ASN A 566 8.80 -10.08 -17.56
CA ASN A 566 8.22 -10.07 -18.90
C ASN A 566 6.71 -9.84 -18.83
N ILE A 567 6.05 -10.48 -17.88
CA ILE A 567 4.63 -10.27 -17.55
C ILE A 567 4.51 -9.97 -16.07
N PHE A 568 3.74 -8.94 -15.73
CA PHE A 568 3.31 -8.66 -14.37
C PHE A 568 1.87 -9.14 -14.17
N LEU A 569 1.63 -9.94 -13.13
CA LEU A 569 0.32 -10.49 -12.79
C LEU A 569 -0.05 -10.08 -11.35
N THR A 570 -1.24 -9.52 -11.17
CA THR A 570 -1.77 -9.12 -9.85
C THR A 570 -3.25 -9.46 -9.73
N GLY A 571 -3.75 -9.71 -8.52
CA GLY A 571 -5.17 -10.03 -8.33
C GLY A 571 -6.02 -8.78 -8.56
N ILE A 572 -7.26 -8.94 -9.02
CA ILE A 572 -8.19 -7.81 -9.10
C ILE A 572 -8.40 -7.24 -7.68
N PRO A 573 -8.16 -5.93 -7.46
CA PRO A 573 -8.41 -5.29 -6.18
C PRO A 573 -9.85 -5.48 -5.72
N GLY A 574 -10.04 -5.93 -4.48
CA GLY A 574 -11.36 -6.23 -3.91
C GLY A 574 -11.91 -7.62 -4.25
N GLU A 575 -11.23 -8.37 -5.12
CA GLU A 575 -11.50 -9.79 -5.38
C GLU A 575 -10.31 -10.64 -4.93
N CYS A 576 -9.31 -10.82 -5.78
CA CYS A 576 -8.17 -11.69 -5.50
C CYS A 576 -6.93 -10.95 -4.96
N SER A 577 -7.00 -9.65 -4.72
CA SER A 577 -5.97 -8.95 -3.97
C SER A 577 -6.51 -7.69 -3.30
N LYS A 578 -5.78 -7.18 -2.30
CA LYS A 578 -6.01 -5.84 -1.75
C LYS A 578 -5.46 -4.79 -2.71
N LEU A 579 -6.13 -3.63 -2.82
CA LEU A 579 -5.52 -2.48 -3.46
C LEU A 579 -4.22 -2.09 -2.72
N SER A 580 -3.15 -1.95 -3.48
CA SER A 580 -1.81 -1.77 -2.92
C SER A 580 -1.08 -0.68 -3.68
N SER A 581 -0.58 0.32 -2.97
CA SER A 581 0.29 1.35 -3.54
C SER A 581 1.59 0.73 -4.09
N PHE A 582 2.01 -0.43 -3.55
CA PHE A 582 3.11 -1.22 -4.09
C PHE A 582 2.80 -1.71 -5.52
N THR A 583 1.61 -2.26 -5.75
CA THR A 583 1.16 -2.71 -7.08
C THR A 583 1.05 -1.53 -8.03
N HIS A 584 0.50 -0.41 -7.57
CA HIS A 584 0.39 0.81 -8.37
C HIS A 584 1.75 1.28 -8.89
N GLN A 585 2.74 1.36 -8.01
CA GLN A 585 4.10 1.76 -8.40
C GLN A 585 4.75 0.80 -9.39
N ILE A 586 4.49 -0.51 -9.28
CA ILE A 586 5.01 -1.47 -10.26
C ILE A 586 4.45 -1.14 -11.65
N VAL A 587 3.14 -0.94 -11.75
CA VAL A 587 2.48 -0.62 -13.02
C VAL A 587 2.98 0.70 -13.58
N GLU A 588 3.10 1.73 -12.75
CA GLU A 588 3.61 3.05 -13.14
C GLU A 588 5.07 2.99 -13.62
N GLN A 589 5.97 2.35 -12.87
CA GLN A 589 7.37 2.23 -13.28
C GLN A 589 7.53 1.41 -14.57
N ARG A 590 6.70 0.38 -14.75
CA ARG A 590 6.68 -0.41 -15.98
C ARG A 590 6.23 0.41 -17.19
N LEU A 591 5.32 1.35 -17.01
CA LEU A 591 4.92 2.28 -18.06
C LEU A 591 6.04 3.24 -18.44
N ASN A 592 6.73 3.80 -17.45
CA ASN A 592 7.87 4.69 -17.70
C ASN A 592 9.00 3.99 -18.47
N LEU A 593 9.21 2.68 -18.23
CA LEU A 593 10.18 1.89 -19.01
C LEU A 593 9.80 1.70 -20.49
N ILE A 594 8.52 1.87 -20.87
CA ILE A 594 8.11 1.92 -22.29
C ILE A 594 8.56 3.23 -22.91
N ASP A 595 8.27 4.33 -22.20
CA ASP A 595 8.49 5.68 -22.72
C ASP A 595 9.99 5.96 -22.94
N ASP A 596 10.86 5.31 -22.15
CA ASP A 596 12.32 5.41 -22.26
C ASP A 596 12.93 4.52 -23.38
N ASP A 597 12.11 3.74 -24.10
CA ASP A 597 12.51 2.86 -25.23
C ASP A 597 13.73 1.97 -24.93
N ASP A 598 13.82 1.44 -23.70
CA ASP A 598 14.92 0.55 -23.31
C ASP A 598 14.71 -0.87 -23.89
N GLU A 599 14.89 -0.99 -25.21
CA GLU A 599 14.84 -2.26 -25.97
C GLU A 599 15.73 -3.35 -25.35
N ARG A 600 16.72 -2.97 -24.54
CA ARG A 600 17.66 -3.89 -23.88
C ARG A 600 17.00 -4.76 -22.82
N LEU A 601 15.79 -4.40 -22.33
CA LEU A 601 15.12 -5.13 -21.26
C LEU A 601 14.28 -6.32 -21.75
N ASN A 602 14.05 -6.47 -23.07
CA ASN A 602 13.24 -7.55 -23.67
C ASN A 602 11.91 -7.81 -22.91
N LEU A 603 11.28 -6.73 -22.46
CA LEU A 603 10.02 -6.78 -21.72
C LEU A 603 8.89 -6.92 -22.74
N TRP A 604 7.97 -7.87 -22.54
CA TRP A 604 6.68 -7.84 -23.25
C TRP A 604 5.76 -6.76 -22.66
N ASN A 605 6.11 -6.31 -21.46
CA ASN A 605 5.44 -5.29 -20.68
C ASN A 605 3.92 -5.46 -20.60
N VAL A 606 3.50 -6.69 -20.33
CA VAL A 606 2.10 -7.02 -20.15
C VAL A 606 1.76 -6.92 -18.66
N VAL A 607 0.67 -6.23 -18.32
CA VAL A 607 0.08 -6.18 -16.98
C VAL A 607 -1.25 -6.90 -17.01
N GLU A 608 -1.35 -7.96 -16.24
CA GLU A 608 -2.48 -8.87 -16.23
C GLU A 608 -3.13 -8.95 -14.86
N TYR A 609 -4.43 -9.21 -14.90
CA TYR A 609 -5.24 -9.38 -13.70
C TYR A 609 -5.86 -10.77 -13.68
N TRP A 610 -6.08 -11.30 -12.47
CA TRP A 610 -6.89 -12.50 -12.27
C TRP A 610 -7.97 -12.26 -11.23
N ASP A 611 -9.13 -12.88 -11.47
CA ASP A 611 -10.29 -12.85 -10.61
C ASP A 611 -10.54 -14.23 -9.97
N ALA A 612 -11.60 -14.34 -9.18
CA ALA A 612 -11.91 -15.58 -8.47
C ALA A 612 -12.67 -16.62 -9.32
N LYS A 613 -12.83 -16.40 -10.64
CA LYS A 613 -13.73 -17.17 -11.51
C LYS A 613 -13.03 -18.16 -12.42
#